data_AF-A0A9D6JWK8-F1
#
_entry.id   AF-A0A9D6JWK8-F1
#
_cell.length_a   1.000
_cell.length_b   1.000
_cell.length_c   1.000
_cell.angle_alpha   90.00
_cell.angle_beta   90.00
_cell.angle_gamma   90.00
#
_symmetry.space_group_name_H-M   'P 1'
#
loop_
_entity.id
_entity.type
_entity.pdbx_description
1 polymer ?
#
loop_
_entity_poly.entity_id
_entity_poly.type
_entity_poly.pdbx_seq_one_letter_code
_entity_poly.pdbx_strand_id
1 'polypeptide(L)'
;MRQHHVALCLLSAAVLSACGGSGSEGPTIDNSVTRGTLVANPPILVPIPQEGGTAVPKLDPVAFKAMLETAKPGFTQVTGIPKCEISTYYMKYTTVGGANEPTDATGAIMVPSGSDP
;
A
#
# COMPACT_ATOMS: atom_id res chain seq x y z
N MET A 1 -0.48 27.63 -41.88
CA MET A 1 -0.61 27.85 -40.41
C MET A 1 -1.77 27.09 -39.76
N ARG A 2 -2.98 26.95 -40.36
CA ARG A 2 -4.12 26.18 -39.77
C ARG A 2 -3.95 24.66 -39.69
N GLN A 3 -3.08 24.04 -40.48
CA GLN A 3 -2.92 22.57 -40.51
C GLN A 3 -1.99 22.01 -39.42
N HIS A 4 -1.05 22.82 -38.90
CA HIS A 4 -0.12 22.36 -37.85
C HIS A 4 -0.76 22.31 -36.45
N HIS A 5 -1.81 23.10 -36.22
CA HIS A 5 -2.56 23.09 -34.96
C HIS A 5 -3.44 21.84 -34.80
N VAL A 6 -3.91 21.25 -35.90
CA VAL A 6 -4.74 20.03 -35.85
C VAL A 6 -3.91 18.80 -35.52
N ALA A 7 -2.67 18.73 -36.02
CA ALA A 7 -1.76 17.62 -35.74
C ALA A 7 -1.30 17.56 -34.27
N LEU A 8 -1.13 18.71 -33.61
CA LEU A 8 -0.63 18.78 -32.24
C LEU A 8 -1.68 18.36 -31.18
N CYS A 9 -2.97 18.56 -31.46
CA CYS A 9 -4.06 18.13 -30.58
C CYS A 9 -4.35 16.62 -30.63
N LEU A 10 -4.06 15.97 -31.76
CA LEU A 10 -4.26 14.51 -31.91
C LEU A 10 -3.21 13.69 -31.13
N LEU A 11 -2.00 14.22 -30.95
CA LEU A 11 -0.94 13.58 -30.15
C LEU A 11 -1.21 13.62 -28.64
N SER A 12 -1.93 14.62 -28.14
CA SER A 12 -2.21 14.77 -26.70
C SER A 12 -3.31 13.83 -26.20
N ALA A 13 -4.24 13.41 -27.06
CA ALA A 13 -5.28 12.45 -26.70
C ALA A 13 -4.77 11.00 -26.59
N ALA A 14 -3.71 10.66 -27.35
CA ALA A 14 -3.16 9.31 -27.37
C ALA A 14 -2.38 8.94 -26.09
N VAL A 15 -1.93 9.94 -25.31
CA VAL A 15 -1.14 9.69 -24.08
C VAL A 15 -2.02 9.40 -22.87
N LEU A 16 -3.33 9.71 -22.91
CA LEU A 16 -4.23 9.46 -21.78
C LEU A 16 -4.80 8.02 -21.74
N SER A 17 -4.87 7.31 -22.86
CA SER A 17 -5.41 5.94 -22.88
C SER A 17 -4.46 4.90 -22.27
N ALA A 18 -3.20 5.27 -22.00
CA ALA A 18 -2.25 4.41 -21.30
C ALA A 18 -2.42 4.44 -19.77
N CYS A 19 -3.26 5.33 -19.23
CA CYS A 19 -3.62 5.36 -17.79
C CYS A 19 -4.97 4.65 -17.53
N GLY A 20 -5.37 3.72 -18.39
CA GLY A 20 -6.46 2.78 -18.15
C GLY A 20 -5.91 1.54 -17.48
N GLY A 21 -5.90 1.52 -16.14
CA GLY A 21 -5.32 0.46 -15.32
C GLY A 21 -5.73 -0.94 -15.75
N SER A 22 -4.73 -1.76 -16.05
CA SER A 22 -4.84 -3.18 -16.36
C SER A 22 -5.60 -3.91 -15.25
N GLY A 23 -6.63 -4.66 -15.62
CA GLY A 23 -7.53 -5.37 -14.71
C GLY A 23 -6.78 -6.23 -13.70
N SER A 24 -6.74 -5.75 -12.46
CA SER A 24 -6.42 -6.56 -11.29
C SER A 24 -7.75 -6.87 -10.62
N GLU A 25 -8.04 -8.15 -10.36
CA GLU A 25 -9.20 -8.53 -9.56
C GLU A 25 -9.06 -7.86 -8.19
N GLY A 26 -10.00 -6.95 -7.88
CA GLY A 26 -10.05 -6.29 -6.59
C GLY A 26 -10.34 -7.29 -5.46
N PRO A 27 -10.17 -6.89 -4.19
CA PRO A 27 -10.48 -7.78 -3.08
C PRO A 27 -11.95 -8.19 -3.10
N THR A 28 -12.20 -9.47 -2.78
CA THR A 28 -13.56 -9.97 -2.56
C THR A 28 -14.09 -9.37 -1.26
N ILE A 29 -15.32 -8.86 -1.30
CA ILE A 29 -15.97 -8.24 -0.14
C ILE A 29 -16.93 -9.23 0.50
N ASP A 30 -16.71 -9.53 1.79
CA ASP A 30 -17.60 -10.35 2.61
C ASP A 30 -18.38 -9.45 3.58
N ASN A 31 -19.71 -9.55 3.52
CA ASN A 31 -20.64 -8.78 4.36
C ASN A 31 -21.29 -9.65 5.46
N SER A 32 -20.77 -10.86 5.69
CA SER A 32 -21.24 -11.71 6.78
C SER A 32 -20.92 -11.10 8.14
N VAL A 33 -21.82 -11.28 9.10
CA VAL A 33 -21.64 -10.82 10.49
C VAL A 33 -20.90 -11.85 11.34
N THR A 34 -20.26 -12.84 10.71
CA THR A 34 -19.55 -13.90 11.40
C THR A 34 -18.28 -13.34 12.01
N ARG A 35 -18.09 -13.59 13.31
CA ARG A 35 -16.90 -13.17 14.03
C ARG A 35 -15.64 -13.73 13.36
N GLY A 36 -14.66 -12.86 13.12
CA GLY A 36 -13.35 -13.20 12.55
C GLY A 36 -13.29 -13.16 11.02
N THR A 37 -14.40 -12.89 10.34
CA THR A 37 -14.41 -12.74 8.88
C THR A 37 -13.69 -11.47 8.45
N LEU A 38 -12.86 -11.56 7.41
CA LEU A 38 -12.27 -10.39 6.76
C LEU A 38 -13.29 -9.76 5.82
N VAL A 39 -13.51 -8.46 5.97
CA VAL A 39 -14.42 -7.70 5.11
C VAL A 39 -13.87 -7.59 3.68
N ALA A 40 -12.55 -7.53 3.52
CA ALA A 40 -11.88 -7.50 2.22
C ALA A 40 -10.77 -8.55 2.20
N ASN A 41 -10.81 -9.45 1.21
CA ASN A 41 -9.80 -10.49 1.02
C ASN A 41 -9.31 -10.53 -0.44
N PRO A 42 -7.99 -10.37 -0.71
CA PRO A 42 -6.92 -10.09 0.26
C PRO A 42 -7.06 -8.71 0.95
N PRO A 43 -6.43 -8.51 2.12
CA PRO A 43 -6.37 -7.19 2.76
C PRO A 43 -5.80 -6.11 1.83
N ILE A 44 -6.24 -4.87 2.04
CA ILE A 44 -5.92 -3.75 1.14
C ILE A 44 -4.48 -3.31 1.37
N LEU A 45 -3.64 -3.34 0.33
CA LEU A 45 -2.28 -2.81 0.40
C LEU A 45 -2.32 -1.29 0.56
N VAL A 46 -1.61 -0.78 1.56
CA VAL A 46 -1.45 0.65 1.82
C VAL A 46 -0.05 1.07 1.35
N PRO A 47 0.07 1.93 0.33
CA PRO A 47 1.36 2.47 -0.09
C PRO A 47 2.02 3.29 1.01
N ILE A 48 3.33 3.12 1.16
CA ILE A 48 4.14 3.77 2.19
C ILE A 48 4.69 5.09 1.63
N PRO A 49 4.36 6.25 2.22
CA PRO A 49 4.87 7.54 1.76
C PRO A 49 6.38 7.64 1.97
N GLN A 50 7.07 8.24 1.01
CA GLN A 50 8.51 8.52 1.03
C GLN A 50 8.73 10.03 1.19
N GLU A 51 9.91 10.45 1.67
CA GLU A 51 10.24 11.87 1.84
C GLU A 51 10.09 12.70 0.54
N GLY A 52 10.27 12.09 -0.63
CA GLY A 52 10.12 12.74 -1.94
C GLY A 52 8.67 12.93 -2.42
N GLY A 53 7.66 12.63 -1.59
CA GLY A 53 6.24 12.73 -1.95
C GLY A 53 5.73 11.59 -2.82
N THR A 54 6.56 10.60 -3.14
CA THR A 54 6.15 9.35 -3.79
C THR A 54 5.65 8.36 -2.75
N ALA A 55 4.77 7.43 -3.15
CA ALA A 55 4.35 6.33 -2.30
C ALA A 55 4.74 5.00 -2.98
N VAL A 56 5.32 4.08 -2.20
CA VAL A 56 5.80 2.79 -2.70
C VAL A 56 4.98 1.66 -2.08
N PRO A 57 4.70 0.58 -2.82
CA PRO A 57 3.92 -0.55 -2.31
C PRO A 57 4.69 -1.40 -1.28
N LYS A 58 6.01 -1.29 -1.29
CA LYS A 58 6.92 -1.92 -0.34
C LYS A 58 8.00 -0.95 0.07
N LEU A 59 8.34 -0.94 1.35
CA LEU A 59 9.47 -0.18 1.87
C LEU A 59 10.75 -1.01 1.73
N ASP A 60 11.67 -0.52 0.92
CA ASP A 60 12.99 -1.11 0.72
C ASP A 60 13.84 -1.02 2.01
N PRO A 61 14.65 -2.05 2.34
CA PRO A 61 15.46 -2.04 3.56
C PRO A 61 16.47 -0.89 3.63
N VAL A 62 17.03 -0.45 2.50
CA VAL A 62 17.99 0.67 2.43
C VAL A 62 17.25 1.99 2.69
N ALA A 63 16.06 2.16 2.09
CA ALA A 63 15.20 3.30 2.37
C ALA A 63 14.78 3.33 3.85
N PHE A 64 14.42 2.17 4.41
CA PHE A 64 14.06 2.08 5.82
C PHE A 64 15.23 2.43 6.74
N LYS A 65 16.44 1.92 6.45
CA LYS A 65 17.66 2.30 7.17
C LYS A 65 17.86 3.82 7.16
N ALA A 66 17.72 4.45 6.00
CA ALA A 66 17.85 5.91 5.89
C ALA A 66 16.82 6.64 6.75
N MET A 67 15.55 6.21 6.71
CA MET A 67 14.49 6.77 7.56
C MET A 67 14.81 6.65 9.05
N LEU A 68 15.34 5.51 9.50
CA LEU A 68 15.72 5.30 10.90
C LEU A 68 16.87 6.23 11.32
N GLU A 69 17.90 6.39 10.48
CA GLU A 69 19.03 7.28 10.76
C GLU A 69 18.64 8.76 10.71
N THR A 70 17.73 9.15 9.81
CA THR A 70 17.14 10.49 9.78
C THR A 70 16.32 10.75 11.04
N ALA A 71 15.52 9.78 11.49
CA ALA A 71 14.73 9.91 12.71
C ALA A 71 15.61 10.03 13.96
N LYS A 72 16.70 9.26 14.02
CA LYS A 72 17.70 9.34 15.08
C LYS A 72 19.07 8.84 14.57
N PRO A 73 20.09 9.70 14.53
CA PRO A 73 21.43 9.28 14.15
C PRO A 73 21.96 8.17 15.08
N GLY A 74 22.48 7.11 14.48
CA GLY A 74 23.01 5.92 15.16
C GLY A 74 21.96 4.88 15.56
N PHE A 75 20.69 5.03 15.18
CA PHE A 75 19.64 4.10 15.61
C PHE A 75 19.88 2.66 15.14
N THR A 76 20.38 2.48 13.92
CA THR A 76 20.66 1.14 13.37
C THR A 76 21.85 0.44 14.02
N GLN A 77 22.66 1.17 14.81
CA GLN A 77 23.69 0.56 15.65
C GLN A 77 23.09 -0.20 16.84
N VAL A 78 21.87 0.18 17.26
CA VAL A 78 21.15 -0.46 18.36
C VAL A 78 20.14 -1.49 17.85
N THR A 79 19.38 -1.14 16.81
CA THR A 79 18.31 -2.01 16.27
C THR A 79 18.82 -3.01 15.22
N GLY A 80 20.05 -2.85 14.74
CA GLY A 80 20.54 -3.52 13.54
C GLY A 80 20.06 -2.83 12.25
N ILE A 81 20.63 -3.28 11.13
CA ILE A 81 20.30 -2.79 9.80
C ILE A 81 19.09 -3.58 9.27
N PRO A 82 18.01 -2.91 8.81
CA PRO A 82 16.89 -3.59 8.16
C PRO A 82 17.35 -4.44 6.97
N LYS A 83 16.81 -5.65 6.86
CA LYS A 83 17.15 -6.60 5.78
C LYS A 83 15.95 -7.01 4.92
N CYS A 84 14.74 -6.90 5.45
CA CYS A 84 13.52 -7.27 4.77
C CYS A 84 12.84 -6.03 4.19
N GLU A 85 12.25 -6.18 3.01
CA GLU A 85 11.24 -5.26 2.51
C GLU A 85 9.99 -5.37 3.39
N ILE A 86 9.28 -4.28 3.62
CA ILE A 86 8.03 -4.27 4.37
C ILE A 86 6.86 -3.84 3.48
N SER A 87 5.81 -4.65 3.39
CA SER A 87 4.51 -4.21 2.88
C SER A 87 3.53 -3.99 4.03
N THR A 88 2.72 -2.95 3.90
CA THR A 88 1.68 -2.59 4.88
C THR A 88 0.30 -2.85 4.31
N TYR A 89 -0.55 -3.54 5.06
CA TYR A 89 -1.93 -3.81 4.69
C TYR A 89 -2.89 -3.26 5.74
N TYR A 90 -3.98 -2.66 5.25
CA TYR A 90 -5.14 -2.32 6.05
C TYR A 90 -6.13 -3.49 6.01
N MET A 91 -6.54 -3.92 7.19
CA MET A 91 -7.50 -5.00 7.38
C MET A 91 -8.71 -4.46 8.11
N LYS A 92 -9.89 -4.80 7.60
CA LYS A 92 -11.16 -4.65 8.31
C LYS A 92 -11.76 -6.03 8.52
N TYR A 93 -12.22 -6.32 9.73
CA TYR A 93 -12.76 -7.63 10.09
C TYR A 93 -13.94 -7.49 11.03
N THR A 94 -14.88 -8.43 10.94
CA THR A 94 -16.04 -8.47 11.82
C THR A 94 -15.66 -9.09 13.16
N THR A 95 -16.12 -8.47 14.24
CA THR A 95 -15.89 -8.88 15.62
C THR A 95 -17.16 -8.68 16.45
N VAL A 96 -17.04 -8.82 17.77
CA VAL A 96 -18.12 -8.59 18.72
C VAL A 96 -17.75 -7.42 19.63
N GLY A 97 -18.72 -6.56 19.89
CA GLY A 97 -18.61 -5.43 20.80
C GLY A 97 -18.78 -5.82 22.27
N GLY A 98 -18.73 -4.82 23.14
CA GLY A 98 -18.75 -5.02 24.60
C GLY A 98 -20.08 -5.54 25.15
N ALA A 99 -21.18 -5.39 24.41
CA ALA A 99 -22.49 -5.93 24.73
C ALA A 99 -22.84 -7.19 23.90
N ASN A 100 -21.84 -7.86 23.32
CA ASN A 100 -21.97 -9.00 22.41
C ASN A 100 -22.72 -8.69 21.10
N GLU A 101 -22.77 -7.44 20.70
CA GLU A 101 -23.32 -7.00 19.42
C GLU A 101 -22.33 -7.23 18.26
N PRO A 102 -22.78 -7.61 17.05
CA PRO A 102 -21.92 -7.64 15.87
C PRO A 102 -21.40 -6.24 15.55
N THR A 103 -20.09 -6.12 15.33
CA THR A 103 -19.45 -4.85 14.96
C THR A 103 -18.20 -5.11 14.13
N ASP A 104 -17.64 -4.07 13.52
CA ASP A 104 -16.40 -4.18 12.77
C ASP A 104 -15.23 -3.56 13.55
N ALA A 105 -14.04 -4.13 13.34
CA ALA A 105 -12.79 -3.58 13.80
C ALA A 105 -11.79 -3.46 12.64
N THR A 106 -10.74 -2.69 12.86
CA THR A 106 -9.69 -2.43 11.88
C THR A 106 -8.32 -2.78 12.45
N GLY A 107 -7.35 -3.02 11.58
CA GLY A 107 -5.99 -3.33 11.94
C GLY A 107 -5.01 -3.04 10.81
N ALA A 108 -3.74 -2.89 11.17
CA ALA A 108 -2.64 -2.80 10.24
C ALA A 108 -1.78 -4.06 10.34
N ILE A 109 -1.38 -4.59 9.19
CA ILE A 109 -0.48 -5.76 9.09
C ILE A 109 0.79 -5.29 8.39
N MET A 110 1.94 -5.54 9.02
CA MET A 110 3.26 -5.33 8.41
C MET A 110 3.85 -6.68 8.05
N VAL A 111 4.03 -6.94 6.75
CA VAL A 111 4.53 -8.22 6.25
C VAL A 111 5.98 -8.04 5.78
N PRO A 112 6.96 -8.68 6.42
CA PRO A 112 8.31 -8.71 5.91
C PRO A 112 8.42 -9.65 4.70
N SER A 113 9.19 -9.27 3.70
CA SER A 113 9.61 -10.14 2.61
C SER A 113 11.09 -9.94 2.30
N GLY A 114 11.78 -11.00 1.92
CA GLY A 114 13.21 -10.96 1.62
C GLY A 114 13.77 -12.35 1.38
N SER A 115 15.01 -12.41 0.95
CA SER A 115 15.75 -13.66 0.70
C SER A 115 16.79 -13.97 1.77
N ASP A 116 16.90 -13.14 2.82
CA ASP A 116 17.76 -13.44 3.97
C ASP A 116 17.09 -14.55 4.82
N PRO A 117 17.80 -15.65 5.13
CA PRO A 117 17.24 -16.84 5.80
C PRO A 117 16.89 -16.63 7.28
#